data_AF-A0AAW6BMZ1-F1
#
_entry.id   AF-A0AAW6BMZ1-F1
#
_cell.length_a   1.000
_cell.length_b   1.000
_cell.length_c   1.000
_cell.angle_alpha   90.00
_cell.angle_beta   90.00
_cell.angle_gamma   90.00
#
_symmetry.space_group_name_H-M   'P 1'
#
loop_
_entity.id
_entity.type
_entity.pdbx_description
1 polymer ?
#
loop_
_entity_poly.entity_id
_entity_poly.type
_entity_poly.pdbx_seq_one_letter_code
_entity_poly.pdbx_strand_id
1 'polypeptide(L)'
;MEERTIYSEIKEWLLESYFMSCRDRRNSEDGWTHESIVADIYDGYTSSFNYPIEYLMLEVVALVLVGGWYPAQVEYHQKEISRLLTENKLDNLLAVVPKEEAEELLHDMNILKLI
;
A
#
# COMPACT_ATOMS: atom_id res chain seq x y z
N MET A 1 3.93 -23.27 -7.51
CA MET A 1 4.17 -21.83 -7.67
C MET A 1 3.07 -21.18 -6.86
N GLU A 2 3.44 -20.38 -5.87
CA GLU A 2 2.45 -19.71 -5.02
C GLU A 2 1.73 -18.67 -5.87
N GLU A 3 0.42 -18.54 -5.69
CA GLU A 3 -0.36 -17.53 -6.41
C GLU A 3 -0.07 -16.17 -5.76
N ARG A 4 0.05 -15.15 -6.61
CA ARG A 4 0.30 -13.78 -6.16
C ARG A 4 -1.01 -13.18 -5.63
N THR A 5 -0.94 -12.44 -4.54
CA THR A 5 -2.05 -11.63 -4.01
C THR A 5 -2.39 -10.52 -5.01
N ILE A 6 -3.67 -10.38 -5.38
CA ILE A 6 -4.08 -9.35 -6.34
C ILE A 6 -4.31 -7.99 -5.68
N TYR A 7 -4.33 -6.93 -6.48
CA TYR A 7 -4.35 -5.54 -6.03
C TYR A 7 -5.59 -5.22 -5.21
N SER A 8 -6.75 -5.73 -5.64
CA SER A 8 -8.02 -5.56 -4.93
C SER A 8 -8.02 -6.25 -3.57
N GLU A 9 -7.37 -7.41 -3.44
CA GLU A 9 -7.24 -8.11 -2.15
C GLU A 9 -6.37 -7.31 -1.18
N ILE A 10 -5.20 -6.83 -1.64
CA ILE A 10 -4.33 -5.97 -0.81
C ILE A 10 -5.09 -4.72 -0.37
N LYS A 11 -5.84 -4.09 -1.28
CA LYS A 11 -6.69 -2.92 -1.00
C LYS A 11 -7.76 -3.25 0.05
N GLU A 12 -8.47 -4.36 -0.10
CA GLU A 12 -9.49 -4.82 0.84
C GLU A 12 -8.91 -5.09 2.22
N TRP A 13 -7.79 -5.81 2.30
CA TRP A 13 -7.14 -6.14 3.57
C TRP A 13 -6.69 -4.90 4.35
N LEU A 14 -6.09 -3.93 3.67
CA LEU A 14 -5.69 -2.67 4.29
C LEU A 14 -6.91 -1.85 4.74
N LEU A 15 -7.97 -1.78 3.93
CA LEU A 15 -9.19 -1.05 4.27
C LEU A 15 -9.94 -1.69 5.45
N GLU A 16 -10.01 -3.01 5.51
CA GLU A 16 -10.63 -3.73 6.61
C GLU A 16 -9.83 -3.53 7.90
N SER A 17 -8.50 -3.69 7.83
CA SER A 17 -7.61 -3.44 8.97
C SER A 17 -7.69 -2.00 9.46
N TYR A 18 -7.78 -1.04 8.53
CA TYR A 18 -8.01 0.37 8.83
C TYR A 18 -9.32 0.60 9.57
N PHE A 19 -10.43 0.09 9.02
CA PHE A 19 -11.74 0.22 9.65
C PHE A 19 -11.76 -0.39 11.05
N MET A 20 -11.23 -1.61 11.23
CA MET A 20 -11.18 -2.28 12.52
C MET A 20 -10.32 -1.52 13.53
N SER A 21 -9.14 -1.05 13.12
CA SER A 21 -8.22 -0.33 14.01
C SER A 21 -8.81 1.01 14.47
N CYS A 22 -9.46 1.75 13.56
CA CYS A 22 -10.18 2.98 13.92
C CYS A 22 -11.36 2.70 14.88
N ARG A 23 -12.10 1.59 14.67
CA ARG A 23 -13.21 1.19 15.54
C ARG A 23 -12.71 0.85 16.94
N ASP A 24 -11.68 0.03 17.03
CA ASP A 24 -11.24 -0.58 18.28
C ASP A 24 -10.42 0.39 19.14
N ARG A 25 -9.75 1.36 18.51
CA ARG A 25 -8.91 2.37 19.20
C ARG A 25 -9.59 3.74 19.39
N ARG A 26 -10.90 3.84 19.12
CA ARG A 26 -11.69 5.08 19.16
C ARG A 26 -11.63 5.84 20.50
N ASN A 27 -11.45 5.12 21.62
CA ASN A 27 -11.50 5.72 22.95
C ASN A 27 -10.11 6.05 23.53
N SER A 28 -9.04 5.88 22.76
CA SER A 28 -7.64 6.34 22.94
C SER A 28 -7.09 6.55 24.36
N GLU A 29 -7.52 5.81 25.38
CA GLU A 29 -6.86 5.79 26.70
C GLU A 29 -5.43 5.24 26.58
N ASP A 30 -5.13 4.57 25.46
CA ASP A 30 -3.85 4.00 25.08
C ASP A 30 -2.95 4.96 24.26
N GLY A 31 -3.42 6.18 23.94
CA GLY A 31 -2.61 7.23 23.30
C GLY A 31 -2.38 7.07 21.79
N TRP A 32 -3.12 6.18 21.11
CA TRP A 32 -2.96 5.96 19.68
C TRP A 32 -3.48 7.13 18.86
N THR A 33 -2.64 7.63 17.95
CA THR A 33 -3.03 8.63 16.96
C THR A 33 -3.48 7.94 15.67
N HIS A 34 -4.24 8.65 14.82
CA HIS A 34 -4.56 8.14 13.50
C HIS A 34 -3.30 7.86 12.65
N GLU A 35 -2.25 8.67 12.80
CA GLU A 35 -0.94 8.43 12.17
C GLU A 35 -0.34 7.09 12.61
N SER A 36 -0.37 6.81 13.91
CA SER A 36 0.11 5.53 14.47
C SER A 36 -0.72 4.34 14.01
N ILE A 37 -2.04 4.51 13.88
CA ILE A 37 -2.94 3.48 13.34
C ILE A 37 -2.55 3.11 11.92
N VAL A 38 -2.40 4.10 11.04
CA VAL A 38 -2.03 3.84 9.63
C VAL A 38 -0.66 3.18 9.53
N ALA A 39 0.31 3.58 10.36
CA ALA A 39 1.63 2.96 10.42
C ALA A 39 1.57 1.49 10.87
N ASP A 40 0.81 1.18 11.93
CA ASP A 40 0.65 -0.18 12.48
C ASP A 40 -0.02 -1.13 11.49
N ILE A 41 -1.02 -0.64 10.75
CA ILE A 41 -1.65 -1.41 9.67
C ILE A 41 -0.62 -1.74 8.59
N TYR A 42 0.13 -0.75 8.10
CA TYR A 42 1.15 -0.97 7.08
C TYR A 42 2.23 -1.96 7.56
N ASP A 43 2.73 -1.80 8.78
CA ASP A 43 3.77 -2.65 9.38
C ASP A 43 3.37 -4.13 9.35
N GLY A 44 2.10 -4.42 9.64
CA GLY A 44 1.52 -5.77 9.60
C GLY A 44 1.58 -6.48 8.24
N TYR A 45 1.82 -5.75 7.14
CA TYR A 45 1.94 -6.33 5.79
C TYR A 45 3.36 -6.27 5.19
N THR A 46 4.33 -5.68 5.88
CA THR A 46 5.70 -5.47 5.35
C THR A 46 6.50 -6.74 5.08
N SER A 47 6.05 -7.89 5.59
CA SER A 47 6.66 -9.20 5.35
C SER A 47 5.67 -10.24 4.81
N SER A 48 4.53 -9.80 4.29
CA SER A 48 3.38 -10.67 3.97
C SER A 48 3.33 -11.14 2.52
N PHE A 49 4.28 -10.70 1.68
CA PHE A 49 4.26 -10.92 0.24
C PHE A 49 5.54 -11.55 -0.29
N ASN A 50 5.43 -12.18 -1.46
CA ASN A 50 6.51 -12.95 -2.08
C ASN A 50 7.09 -12.27 -3.33
N TYR A 51 6.32 -11.38 -3.97
CA TYR A 51 6.64 -10.80 -5.26
C TYR A 51 6.80 -9.27 -5.17
N PRO A 52 7.80 -8.67 -5.85
CA PRO A 52 8.03 -7.22 -5.81
C PRO A 52 6.82 -6.35 -6.21
N ILE A 53 5.98 -6.87 -7.11
CA ILE A 53 4.75 -6.18 -7.54
C ILE A 53 3.70 -6.12 -6.42
N GLU A 54 3.64 -7.10 -5.51
CA GLU A 54 2.75 -7.05 -4.33
C GLU A 54 3.20 -5.95 -3.36
N TYR A 55 4.52 -5.82 -3.16
CA TYR A 55 5.06 -4.71 -2.37
C TYR A 55 4.79 -3.36 -3.02
N LEU A 56 4.93 -3.23 -4.35
CA LEU A 56 4.55 -2.00 -5.05
C LEU A 56 3.06 -1.67 -4.83
N MET A 57 2.20 -2.67 -4.93
CA MET A 57 0.76 -2.53 -4.68
C MET A 57 0.47 -2.09 -3.24
N LEU A 58 1.12 -2.72 -2.25
CA LEU A 58 1.03 -2.34 -0.84
C LEU A 58 1.39 -0.86 -0.64
N GLU A 59 2.53 -0.42 -1.17
CA GLU A 59 2.97 0.97 -1.02
C GLU A 59 2.01 1.96 -1.67
N VAL A 60 1.44 1.62 -2.83
CA VAL A 60 0.45 2.47 -3.51
C VAL A 60 -0.81 2.59 -2.64
N VAL A 61 -1.35 1.48 -2.12
CA VAL A 61 -2.54 1.53 -1.25
C VAL A 61 -2.25 2.30 0.04
N ALA A 62 -1.11 2.06 0.68
CA ALA A 62 -0.71 2.76 1.90
C ALA A 62 -0.60 4.28 1.66
N LEU A 63 0.02 4.68 0.54
CA LEU A 63 0.13 6.09 0.15
C LEU A 63 -1.25 6.73 -0.11
N VAL A 64 -2.19 6.00 -0.72
CA VAL A 64 -3.58 6.46 -0.87
C VAL A 64 -4.23 6.68 0.50
N LEU A 65 -4.08 5.73 1.44
CA LEU A 65 -4.69 5.81 2.77
C LEU A 65 -4.15 6.97 3.62
N VAL A 66 -2.85 7.25 3.51
CA VAL A 66 -2.26 8.42 4.17
C VAL A 66 -2.77 9.73 3.57
N GLY A 67 -3.16 9.74 2.28
CA GLY A 67 -3.93 10.80 1.63
C GLY A 67 -3.31 12.20 1.67
N GLY A 68 -2.01 12.32 1.97
CA GLY A 68 -1.33 13.61 2.18
C GLY A 68 -1.37 14.16 3.61
N TRP A 69 -1.97 13.46 4.58
CA TRP A 69 -2.21 13.97 5.93
C TRP A 69 -0.95 13.94 6.80
N TYR A 70 -0.04 12.99 6.55
CA TYR A 70 1.18 12.78 7.32
C TYR A 70 2.42 12.88 6.43
N PRO A 71 3.05 14.07 6.33
CA PRO A 71 4.15 14.29 5.39
C PRO A 71 5.30 13.29 5.49
N ALA A 72 5.66 12.87 6.70
CA ALA A 72 6.73 11.89 6.91
C ALA A 72 6.37 10.50 6.36
N GLN A 73 5.13 10.04 6.54
CA GLN A 73 4.65 8.77 5.98
C GLN A 73 4.48 8.85 4.45
N VAL A 74 3.98 9.98 3.93
CA VAL A 74 3.93 10.23 2.48
C VAL A 74 5.32 10.11 1.85
N GLU A 75 6.30 10.80 2.43
CA GLU A 75 7.68 10.76 1.95
C GLU A 75 8.26 9.35 2.02
N TYR A 76 7.95 8.61 3.08
CA TYR A 76 8.39 7.21 3.24
C TYR A 76 7.84 6.32 2.11
N HIS A 77 6.53 6.28 1.89
CA HIS A 77 5.94 5.42 0.86
C HIS A 77 6.40 5.83 -0.55
N GLN A 78 6.54 7.13 -0.82
CA GLN A 78 7.11 7.60 -2.09
C GLN A 78 8.55 7.13 -2.32
N LYS A 79 9.38 7.07 -1.27
CA LYS A 79 10.75 6.55 -1.35
C LYS A 79 10.75 5.04 -1.60
N GLU A 80 9.91 4.27 -0.92
CA GLU A 80 9.83 2.82 -1.13
C GLU A 80 9.33 2.48 -2.54
N ILE A 81 8.32 3.19 -3.05
CA ILE A 81 7.87 3.07 -4.44
C ILE A 81 9.02 3.37 -5.40
N SER A 82 9.72 4.48 -5.19
CA SER A 82 10.86 4.87 -6.03
C SER A 82 11.97 3.82 -6.01
N ARG A 83 12.25 3.23 -4.85
CA ARG A 83 13.22 2.15 -4.67
C ARG A 83 12.80 0.90 -5.46
N LEU A 84 11.55 0.45 -5.29
CA LEU A 84 11.00 -0.71 -5.99
C LEU A 84 11.04 -0.55 -7.52
N LEU A 85 10.69 0.63 -8.03
CA LEU A 85 10.72 0.95 -9.46
C LEU A 85 12.15 1.11 -10.02
N THR A 86 13.12 1.46 -9.18
CA THR A 86 14.53 1.51 -9.56
C THR A 86 15.13 0.11 -9.64
N GLU A 87 14.79 -0.76 -8.70
CA GLU A 87 15.23 -2.16 -8.65
C GLU A 87 14.53 -3.02 -9.70
N ASN A 88 13.29 -2.68 -10.07
CA ASN A 88 12.46 -3.45 -10.98
C ASN A 88 11.76 -2.52 -11.98
N LYS A 89 11.99 -2.71 -13.27
CA LYS A 89 11.27 -1.95 -14.30
C LYS A 89 9.76 -2.21 -14.18
N LEU A 90 8.96 -1.15 -14.23
CA LEU A 90 7.50 -1.25 -14.12
C LEU A 90 6.91 -2.25 -15.13
N ASP A 91 7.34 -2.21 -16.39
CA ASP A 91 6.89 -3.17 -17.42
C ASP A 91 7.15 -4.63 -17.03
N ASN A 92 8.26 -4.91 -16.34
CA ASN A 92 8.58 -6.27 -15.87
C ASN A 92 7.68 -6.67 -14.70
N LEU A 93 7.35 -5.74 -13.80
CA LEU A 93 6.43 -5.98 -12.69
C LEU A 93 5.02 -6.27 -13.20
N LEU A 94 4.58 -5.54 -14.23
CA LEU A 94 3.25 -5.68 -14.82
C LEU A 94 3.10 -6.91 -15.73
N ALA A 95 4.21 -7.53 -16.18
CA ALA A 95 4.17 -8.68 -17.08
C ALA A 95 3.43 -9.91 -16.50
N VAL A 96 3.29 -9.96 -15.17
CA VAL A 96 2.58 -11.03 -14.45
C VAL A 96 1.20 -10.60 -13.94
N VAL A 97 0.78 -9.38 -14.24
CA VAL A 97 -0.48 -8.79 -13.78
C VAL A 97 -1.50 -8.81 -14.92
N PRO A 98 -2.71 -9.37 -14.71
CA PRO A 98 -3.82 -9.23 -15.64
C PRO A 98 -4.09 -7.78 -16.04
N LYS A 99 -4.55 -7.57 -17.27
CA LYS A 99 -4.70 -6.23 -17.84
C LYS A 99 -5.63 -5.34 -17.00
N GLU A 100 -6.79 -5.87 -16.61
CA GLU A 100 -7.79 -5.12 -15.86
C GLU A 100 -7.25 -4.66 -14.49
N GLU A 101 -6.48 -5.52 -13.83
CA GLU A 101 -5.83 -5.21 -12.56
C GLU A 101 -4.70 -4.19 -12.73
N ALA A 102 -3.89 -4.32 -13.79
CA ALA A 102 -2.83 -3.38 -14.11
C ALA A 102 -3.39 -1.98 -14.43
N GLU A 103 -4.52 -1.90 -15.13
CA GLU A 103 -5.20 -0.64 -15.42
C GLU A 103 -5.64 0.08 -14.13
N GLU A 104 -6.14 -0.66 -13.13
CA GLU A 104 -6.51 -0.11 -11.83
C GLU A 104 -5.29 0.41 -11.06
N LEU A 105 -4.22 -0.40 -10.94
CA LEU A 105 -2.99 0.02 -10.27
C LEU A 105 -2.38 1.25 -10.94
N LEU A 106 -2.29 1.25 -12.28
CA LEU A 106 -1.75 2.38 -13.03
C LEU A 106 -2.60 3.64 -12.88
N HIS A 107 -3.93 3.50 -12.79
CA HIS A 107 -4.82 4.63 -12.52
C HIS A 107 -4.48 5.30 -11.19
N ASP A 108 -4.36 4.51 -10.12
CA ASP A 108 -4.02 5.01 -8.78
C ASP A 108 -2.61 5.63 -8.77
N MET A 109 -1.62 5.01 -9.42
CA MET A 109 -0.27 5.56 -9.55
C MET A 109 -0.21 6.89 -10.31
N ASN A 110 -1.02 7.05 -11.36
CA ASN A 110 -1.13 8.32 -12.11
C ASN A 110 -1.73 9.44 -11.24
N ILE A 111 -2.78 9.15 -10.45
CA ILE A 111 -3.37 10.13 -9.52
C ILE A 111 -2.33 10.60 -8.50
N LEU A 112 -1.52 9.67 -8.01
CA LEU A 112 -0.43 9.94 -7.06
C LEU A 112 0.82 10.57 -7.71
N LYS A 113 0.85 10.73 -9.03
CA LYS A 113 1.97 11.29 -9.81
C LYS A 113 3.28 10.53 -9.62
N LEU A 114 3.19 9.21 -9.53
CA LEU A 114 4.34 8.30 -9.40
C LEU A 114 4.93 7.92 -10.77
N ILE A 115 4.14 8.10 -11.83
CA ILE A 115 4.45 7.81 -13.24
C ILE A 115 3.93 8.92 -14.14
#